data_AF-A0AAD5MDS1-F1
#
_entry.id   AF-A0AAD5MDS1-F1
#
_cell.length_a   1.000
_cell.length_b   1.000
_cell.length_c   1.000
_cell.angle_alpha   90.00
_cell.angle_beta   90.00
_cell.angle_gamma   90.00
#
_symmetry.space_group_name_H-M   'P 1'
#
loop_
_entity.id
_entity.type
_entity.pdbx_description
1 polymer ?
#
loop_
_entity_poly.entity_id
_entity_poly.type
_entity_poly.pdbx_seq_one_letter_code
_entity_poly.pdbx_strand_id
1 'polypeptide(L)'
;DHDRILRAPTLSPDDASGLEIIRQFTFIHRNPDTDGFWTLRRVVRVLMIKNEDYWIPLINSHLEEVEICMIGDRHVLRWRGSNGSN
;
A
#
# COMPACT_ATOMS: atom_id res chain seq x y z
N ASP A 1 22.35 24.42 -15.17
CA ASP A 1 21.24 24.30 -14.23
C ASP A 1 21.01 22.81 -13.97
N HIS A 2 21.48 22.34 -12.82
CA HIS A 2 21.51 20.91 -12.46
C HIS A 2 20.18 20.54 -11.82
N ASP A 3 19.14 20.32 -12.64
CA ASP A 3 17.88 19.80 -12.12
C ASP A 3 18.03 18.30 -11.85
N ARG A 4 18.30 17.99 -10.58
CA ARG A 4 18.18 16.66 -9.97
C ARG A 4 16.72 16.23 -10.06
N ILE A 5 16.27 15.81 -11.24
CA ILE A 5 15.14 14.89 -11.32
C ILE A 5 15.66 13.56 -10.79
N LEU A 6 15.58 13.41 -9.47
CA LEU A 6 15.62 12.15 -8.75
C LEU A 6 14.58 11.26 -9.41
N ARG A 7 15.01 10.49 -10.42
CA ARG A 7 14.19 9.48 -11.05
C ARG A 7 13.79 8.54 -9.93
N ALA A 8 12.51 8.59 -9.54
CA ALA A 8 11.89 7.48 -8.83
C ALA A 8 12.30 6.20 -9.57
N PRO A 9 12.71 5.13 -8.87
CA PRO A 9 13.11 3.90 -9.53
C PRO A 9 12.01 3.51 -10.51
N THR A 10 12.35 3.35 -11.79
CA THR A 10 11.38 2.97 -12.81
C THR A 10 10.78 1.63 -12.41
N LEU A 11 9.55 1.65 -11.88
CA LEU A 11 8.84 0.45 -11.43
C LEU A 11 8.73 -0.54 -12.59
N SER A 12 8.93 -1.83 -12.30
CA SER A 12 8.59 -2.87 -13.26
C SER A 12 7.08 -2.83 -13.54
N PRO A 13 6.60 -3.19 -14.74
CA PRO A 13 5.16 -3.31 -15.02
C PRO A 13 4.41 -4.20 -14.01
N ASP A 14 5.05 -5.26 -13.51
CA ASP A 14 4.50 -6.12 -12.46
C ASP A 14 4.37 -5.39 -11.11
N ASP A 15 5.37 -4.60 -10.74
CA ASP A 15 5.35 -3.81 -9.49
C ASP A 15 4.30 -2.70 -9.56
N ALA A 16 4.21 -2.01 -10.70
CA ALA A 16 3.19 -0.99 -10.93
C ALA A 16 1.77 -1.59 -10.85
N SER A 17 1.56 -2.75 -11.46
CA SER A 17 0.29 -3.48 -11.39
C SER A 17 -0.03 -3.94 -9.96
N GLY A 18 0.97 -4.44 -9.25
CA GLY A 18 0.82 -4.83 -7.85
C GLY A 18 0.46 -3.65 -6.94
N LEU A 19 1.11 -2.50 -7.12
CA LEU A 19 0.79 -1.27 -6.39
C LEU A 19 -0.63 -0.77 -6.69
N GLU A 20 -1.06 -0.80 -7.95
CA GLU A 20 -2.44 -0.45 -8.32
C GLU A 20 -3.44 -1.39 -7.61
N ILE A 21 -3.18 -2.70 -7.58
CA ILE A 21 -4.07 -3.64 -6.88
C ILE A 21 -4.08 -3.37 -5.37
N ILE A 22 -2.93 -3.16 -4.74
CA ILE A 22 -2.82 -2.83 -3.31
C ILE A 22 -3.61 -1.55 -3.00
N ARG A 23 -3.49 -0.54 -3.85
CA ARG A 23 -4.21 0.74 -3.75
C ARG A 23 -5.71 0.54 -3.84
N GLN A 24 -6.20 -0.11 -4.89
CA GLN A 24 -7.64 -0.38 -5.09
C GLN A 24 -8.21 -1.21 -3.94
N PHE A 25 -7.50 -2.24 -3.51
CA PHE A 25 -7.92 -3.08 -2.40
C PHE A 25 -8.03 -2.28 -1.09
N THR A 26 -7.01 -1.46 -0.79
CA THR A 26 -7.02 -0.59 0.39
C THR A 26 -8.16 0.43 0.34
N PHE A 27 -8.47 0.97 -0.84
CA PHE A 27 -9.59 1.89 -1.02
C PHE A 27 -10.95 1.22 -0.80
N ILE A 28 -11.15 0.01 -1.34
CA ILE A 28 -12.39 -0.75 -1.19
C ILE A 28 -12.65 -1.07 0.29
N HIS A 29 -11.63 -1.54 1.01
CA HIS A 29 -11.72 -1.92 2.43
C HIS A 29 -11.29 -0.80 3.38
N ARG A 30 -11.47 0.46 2.99
CA ARG A 30 -11.00 1.62 3.77
C ARG A 30 -11.81 1.91 5.03
N ASN A 31 -12.99 1.29 5.16
CA ASN A 31 -13.90 1.47 6.28
C ASN A 31 -13.73 0.31 7.27
N PRO A 32 -13.07 0.54 8.41
CA PRO A 32 -12.79 -0.53 9.37
C PRO A 32 -14.04 -1.10 10.03
N ASP A 33 -15.11 -0.30 10.17
CA ASP A 33 -16.38 -0.72 10.78
C ASP A 33 -17.17 -1.70 9.91
N THR A 34 -16.99 -1.66 8.59
CA THR A 34 -17.70 -2.54 7.65
C THR A 34 -16.86 -3.73 7.20
N ASP A 35 -15.56 -3.52 6.99
CA ASP A 35 -14.69 -4.48 6.31
C ASP A 35 -13.62 -5.10 7.21
N GLY A 36 -13.49 -4.61 8.44
CA GLY A 36 -12.38 -4.92 9.33
C GLY A 36 -11.04 -4.40 8.79
N PHE A 37 -9.95 -4.81 9.43
CA PHE A 37 -8.60 -4.43 9.01
C PHE A 37 -7.97 -5.55 8.16
N TRP A 38 -7.41 -5.19 7.01
CA TRP A 38 -6.69 -6.13 6.16
C TRP A 38 -5.17 -5.97 6.28
N THR A 39 -4.48 -7.10 6.40
CA THR A 39 -3.01 -7.10 6.49
C THR A 39 -2.38 -7.09 5.12
N LEU A 40 -1.25 -6.38 4.99
CA LEU A 40 -0.43 -6.38 3.78
C LEU A 40 -0.08 -7.82 3.37
N ARG A 41 0.31 -8.65 4.35
CA ARG A 41 0.57 -10.08 4.15
C ARG A 41 -0.57 -10.84 3.45
N ARG A 42 -1.82 -10.51 3.75
CA ARG A 42 -3.00 -11.18 3.14
C ARG A 42 -3.19 -10.72 1.70
N VAL A 43 -3.02 -9.43 1.43
CA VAL A 43 -3.11 -8.86 0.07
C VAL A 43 -2.00 -9.40 -0.82
N VAL A 44 -0.75 -9.38 -0.37
CA VAL A 44 0.40 -9.87 -1.17
C VAL A 44 0.34 -11.38 -1.41
N ARG A 45 -0.28 -12.16 -0.50
CA ARG A 45 -0.54 -13.58 -0.73
C ARG A 45 -1.50 -13.83 -1.89
N VAL A 46 -2.51 -12.99 -2.06
CA VAL A 46 -3.43 -13.07 -3.22
C VAL A 46 -2.67 -12.76 -4.52
N LEU A 47 -1.74 -11.82 -4.45
CA LEU A 47 -0.92 -11.41 -5.60
C LEU A 47 0.16 -12.43 -5.97
N MET A 48 0.56 -13.36 -5.09
CA MET A 48 1.60 -14.40 -5.30
C MET A 48 2.97 -13.90 -5.80
N ILE A 49 3.28 -12.61 -5.72
CA ILE A 49 4.45 -12.04 -6.42
C ILE A 49 5.69 -11.87 -5.51
N LYS A 50 5.57 -11.39 -4.25
CA LYS A 50 6.68 -11.20 -3.28
C LYS A 50 6.17 -11.13 -1.82
N ASN A 51 7.08 -11.15 -0.84
CA ASN A 51 6.78 -10.99 0.60
C ASN A 51 6.42 -9.54 0.96
N GLU A 52 5.88 -9.33 2.16
CA GLU A 52 5.47 -8.00 2.64
C GLU A 52 6.64 -7.00 2.69
N ASP A 53 7.84 -7.43 3.10
CA ASP A 53 9.02 -6.57 3.20
C ASP A 53 9.43 -5.93 1.87
N TYR A 54 9.15 -6.61 0.74
CA TYR A 54 9.38 -6.04 -0.59
C TYR A 54 8.42 -4.90 -0.90
N TRP A 55 7.15 -5.03 -0.50
CA TRP A 55 6.10 -4.08 -0.83
C TRP A 55 6.09 -2.86 0.08
N ILE A 56 6.50 -3.00 1.35
CA ILE A 56 6.53 -1.88 2.32
C ILE A 56 7.24 -0.63 1.75
N PRO A 57 8.49 -0.70 1.26
CA PRO A 57 9.18 0.48 0.73
C PRO A 57 8.52 1.01 -0.56
N LEU A 58 7.96 0.14 -1.39
CA LEU A 58 7.30 0.54 -2.64
C LEU A 58 5.99 1.29 -2.37
N ILE A 59 5.17 0.78 -1.45
CA ILE A 59 3.93 1.43 -1.00
C ILE A 59 4.26 2.80 -0.40
N ASN A 60 5.21 2.87 0.55
CA ASN A 60 5.59 4.13 1.19
C ASN A 60 6.15 5.17 0.21
N SER A 61 6.76 4.74 -0.90
CA SER A 61 7.36 5.64 -1.88
C SER A 61 6.40 6.08 -3.00
N HIS A 62 5.34 5.31 -3.28
CA HIS A 62 4.50 5.53 -4.47
C HIS A 62 3.00 5.67 -4.19
N LEU A 63 2.52 5.30 -3.00
CA LEU A 63 1.11 5.37 -2.62
C LEU A 63 0.95 6.30 -1.41
N GLU A 64 0.92 7.60 -1.65
CA GLU A 64 0.83 8.62 -0.60
C GLU A 64 -0.47 8.55 0.21
N GLU A 65 -1.52 8.00 -0.40
CA GLU A 65 -2.84 7.80 0.19
C GLU A 65 -3.00 6.48 0.97
N VAL A 66 -2.02 5.57 0.87
CA VAL A 66 -2.00 4.31 1.62
C VAL A 66 -0.98 4.40 2.76
N GLU A 67 -1.44 4.11 3.97
CA GLU A 67 -0.62 4.05 5.16
C GLU A 67 -0.47 2.59 5.61
N ILE A 68 0.76 2.23 5.99
CA ILE A 68 1.05 0.95 6.62
C ILE A 68 1.16 1.18 8.12
N CYS A 69 0.21 0.63 8.89
CA CYS A 69 0.23 0.67 10.35
C CYS A 69 0.68 -0.69 10.90
N MET A 70 1.27 -0.68 12.09
CA MET A 70 1.55 -1.89 12.86
C MET A 70 0.47 -2.11 13.91
N ILE A 71 -0.18 -3.27 13.86
CA ILE A 71 -1.11 -3.74 14.90
C ILE A 71 -0.59 -5.08 15.43
N GLY A 72 0.09 -5.03 16.59
CA GLY A 72 0.91 -6.14 17.05
C GLY A 72 2.03 -6.44 16.05
N ASP A 73 2.24 -7.71 15.72
CA ASP A 73 3.23 -8.17 14.72
C ASP A 73 2.68 -8.17 13.27
N ARG A 74 1.66 -7.36 12.95
CA ARG A 74 1.01 -7.38 11.64
C ARG A 74 1.03 -5.99 11.00
N HIS A 75 1.51 -5.94 9.76
CA HIS A 75 1.35 -4.78 8.88
C HIS A 75 -0.08 -4.73 8.34
N VAL A 76 -0.78 -3.65 8.66
CA VAL A 76 -2.16 -3.37 8.25
C VAL A 76 -2.17 -2.21 7.25
N LEU A 77 -2.93 -2.36 6.17
CA LEU A 77 -3.11 -1.32 5.18
C LEU A 77 -4.30 -0.44 5.58
N ARG A 78 -4.10 0.87 5.58
CA ARG A 78 -5.12 1.87 5.88
C ARG A 78 -5.12 2.96 4.82
N TRP A 79 -6.29 3.48 4.50
CA TRP A 79 -6.41 4.66 3.66
C TRP A 79 -6.26 5.95 4.48
N ARG A 80 -5.32 6.82 4.11
CA ARG A 80 -5.00 8.06 4.84
C ARG A 80 -6.14 9.09 4.85
N GLY A 81 -7.08 8.95 3.92
CA GLY A 81 -8.27 9.82 3.79
C GLY A 81 -9.52 9.32 4.52
N SER A 82 -9.49 8.17 5.21
CA SER A 82 -10.63 7.65 5.96
C SER A 82 -10.65 8.16 7.41
N ASN A 83 -10.34 9.44 7.60
CA ASN A 83 -10.90 10.12 8.75
C ASN A 83 -12.35 10.40 8.40
N GLY A 84 -13.26 9.59 8.95
CA GLY A 84 -14.63 10.02 9.12
C GLY A 84 -14.58 11.34 9.88
N SER A 85 -14.76 12.44 9.15
CA SER A 85 -15.11 13.73 9.73
C SER A 85 -16.43 13.50 10.47
N ASN A 86 -16.34 13.34 11.77
CA ASN A 86 -17.47 13.42 12.67
C ASN A 86 -17.88 14.89 12.84
#